data_AF-A0A1I3G9V5-F1
#
_entry.id   AF-A0A1I3G9V5-F1
#
_cell.length_a   1.000
_cell.length_b   1.000
_cell.length_c   1.000
_cell.angle_alpha   90.00
_cell.angle_beta   90.00
_cell.angle_gamma   90.00
#
_symmetry.space_group_name_H-M   'P 1'
#
loop_
_entity.id
_entity.type
_entity.pdbx_description
1 polymer ?
#
loop_
_entity_poly.entity_id
_entity_poly.type
_entity_poly.pdbx_seq_one_letter_code
_entity_poly.pdbx_strand_id
1 'polypeptide(L)'
;MRPILALALALVPLALAACQPISGAGGATSTPVPSGQVRVADASATPNRLTLRMSDGARCVADRPEGQTGGWSGVTQDCGYALPFTVAFYQSGTAQRFTIEATPVPLGPDGRPGARAEIFVTDVDGVRRLFISSLGPNVRFETAPQG
;
A
#
# COMPACT_ATOMS: atom_id res chain seq x y z
N MET A 1 8.47 -61.19 -46.71
CA MET A 1 8.41 -59.84 -47.32
C MET A 1 7.42 -58.99 -46.51
N ARG A 2 7.82 -57.74 -46.24
CA ARG A 2 7.13 -56.65 -45.48
C ARG A 2 7.25 -56.65 -43.94
N PRO A 3 8.23 -55.89 -43.41
CA PRO A 3 8.26 -55.39 -42.04
C PRO A 3 7.45 -54.08 -41.98
N ILE A 4 6.29 -54.09 -41.34
CA ILE A 4 5.51 -52.87 -41.07
C ILE A 4 4.94 -53.02 -39.67
N LEU A 5 5.66 -52.54 -38.66
CA LEU A 5 5.10 -51.77 -37.55
C LEU A 5 6.24 -51.24 -36.66
N ALA A 6 7.23 -50.62 -37.32
CA ALA A 6 8.14 -49.68 -36.68
C ALA A 6 7.42 -48.32 -36.58
N LEU A 7 6.49 -48.14 -35.63
CA LEU A 7 5.91 -46.81 -35.36
C LEU A 7 5.09 -46.69 -34.06
N ALA A 8 5.54 -47.27 -32.95
CA ALA A 8 4.85 -47.07 -31.66
C ALA A 8 5.79 -46.87 -30.46
N LEU A 9 7.07 -46.55 -30.71
CA LEU A 9 8.12 -46.49 -29.69
C LEU A 9 8.81 -45.11 -29.63
N ALA A 10 8.10 -44.02 -29.93
CA ALA A 10 8.74 -42.72 -30.12
C ALA A 10 7.98 -41.51 -29.52
N LEU A 11 7.15 -41.66 -28.48
CA LEU A 11 6.30 -40.54 -28.04
C LEU A 11 5.97 -40.44 -26.53
N VAL A 12 6.79 -41.00 -25.63
CA VAL A 12 6.58 -40.78 -24.17
C VAL A 12 7.89 -40.58 -23.37
N PRO A 13 8.64 -39.47 -23.55
CA PRO A 13 9.52 -39.01 -22.49
C PRO A 13 9.27 -37.53 -22.12
N LEU A 14 8.01 -37.08 -22.07
CA LEU A 14 7.66 -35.68 -21.77
C LEU A 14 6.83 -35.47 -20.49
N ALA A 15 6.64 -36.51 -19.67
CA ALA A 15 5.88 -36.42 -18.41
C ALA A 15 6.74 -36.14 -17.16
N LEU A 16 7.91 -35.51 -17.34
CA LEU A 16 8.77 -35.01 -16.25
C LEU A 16 8.92 -33.48 -16.38
N ALA A 17 7.80 -32.78 -16.53
CA ALA A 17 7.75 -31.34 -16.33
C ALA A 17 7.78 -31.08 -14.81
N ALA A 18 8.94 -30.66 -14.34
CA ALA A 18 9.26 -30.33 -12.97
C ALA A 18 8.19 -29.43 -12.33
N CYS A 19 7.59 -29.90 -11.23
CA CYS A 19 7.12 -29.02 -10.17
C CYS A 19 8.38 -28.38 -9.54
N GLN A 20 8.89 -27.31 -10.14
CA GLN A 20 9.90 -26.51 -9.46
C GLN A 20 9.23 -25.82 -8.26
N PRO A 21 9.76 -25.95 -7.04
CA PRO A 21 9.33 -25.08 -5.96
C PRO A 21 9.63 -23.66 -6.39
N ILE A 22 8.60 -22.80 -6.38
CA ILE A 22 8.80 -21.35 -6.39
C ILE A 22 9.52 -21.04 -5.08
N SER A 23 10.85 -21.09 -5.12
CA SER A 23 11.74 -20.40 -4.20
C SER A 23 11.63 -18.92 -4.50
N GLY A 24 10.43 -18.37 -4.30
CA GLY A 24 10.18 -16.95 -4.21
C GLY A 24 10.71 -16.48 -2.86
N ALA A 25 12.03 -16.52 -2.71
CA ALA A 25 12.74 -15.65 -1.80
C ALA A 25 12.60 -14.21 -2.31
N GLY A 26 11.38 -13.68 -2.26
CA GLY A 26 11.14 -12.26 -2.17
C GLY A 26 11.45 -11.82 -0.74
N GLY A 27 12.67 -12.10 -0.29
CA GLY A 27 13.22 -11.38 0.85
C GLY A 27 13.16 -9.92 0.43
N ALA A 28 12.25 -9.17 1.05
CA ALA A 28 12.35 -7.73 1.07
C ALA A 28 13.70 -7.45 1.70
N THR A 29 14.73 -7.29 0.86
CA THR A 29 15.90 -6.54 1.24
C THR A 29 15.37 -5.15 1.53
N SER A 30 15.08 -4.90 2.81
CA SER A 30 15.02 -3.58 3.38
C SER A 30 16.43 -3.01 3.25
N THR A 31 16.79 -2.61 2.03
CA THR A 31 18.02 -1.86 1.79
C THR A 31 17.94 -0.65 2.72
N PRO A 32 18.88 -0.53 3.67
CA PRO A 32 18.88 0.60 4.58
C PRO A 32 18.89 1.86 3.75
N VAL A 33 17.81 2.63 3.88
CA VAL A 33 17.66 3.91 3.23
C VAL A 33 18.79 4.83 3.72
N PRO A 34 19.62 5.40 2.83
CA PRO A 34 20.64 6.34 3.26
C PRO A 34 20.01 7.53 3.99
N SER A 35 20.50 7.83 5.19
CA SER A 35 20.00 8.89 6.08
C SER A 35 20.09 10.31 5.50
N GLY A 36 20.73 10.48 4.34
CA GLY A 36 20.90 11.77 3.65
C GLY A 36 19.99 12.02 2.45
N GLN A 37 19.19 11.05 2.01
CA GLN A 37 18.26 11.26 0.90
C GLN A 37 16.90 11.70 1.46
N VAL A 38 16.37 12.83 0.99
CA VAL A 38 15.08 13.39 1.42
C VAL A 38 13.99 12.31 1.37
N ARG A 39 13.13 12.24 2.39
CA ARG A 39 12.04 11.26 2.50
C ARG A 39 10.77 11.92 3.01
N VAL A 40 9.64 11.24 2.86
CA VAL A 40 8.43 11.57 3.61
C VAL A 40 8.68 11.23 5.08
N ALA A 41 8.71 12.26 5.93
CA ALA A 41 8.91 12.14 7.37
C ALA A 41 7.58 11.95 8.12
N ASP A 42 6.51 12.57 7.63
CA ASP A 42 5.18 12.51 8.24
C ASP A 42 4.07 12.69 7.19
N ALA A 43 2.90 12.11 7.47
CA ALA A 43 1.73 12.25 6.63
C ALA A 43 0.45 12.33 7.46
N SER A 44 -0.41 13.29 7.12
CA SER A 44 -1.73 13.48 7.74
C SER A 44 -2.79 13.73 6.68
N ALA A 45 -3.99 13.22 6.93
CA ALA A 45 -5.10 13.40 6.00
C ALA A 45 -6.41 13.70 6.75
N THR A 46 -7.15 14.65 6.20
CA THR A 46 -8.56 14.93 6.50
C THR A 46 -9.39 14.50 5.30
N PRO A 47 -10.73 14.36 5.42
CA PRO A 47 -11.60 14.00 4.29
C PRO A 47 -11.50 14.88 3.03
N ASN A 48 -10.91 16.07 3.12
CA ASN A 48 -10.77 16.98 1.98
C ASN A 48 -9.32 17.26 1.57
N ARG A 49 -8.33 16.85 2.37
CA ARG A 49 -6.94 17.29 2.19
C ARG A 49 -5.93 16.31 2.76
N LEU A 50 -4.90 16.03 1.97
CA LEU A 50 -3.65 15.38 2.37
C LEU A 50 -2.57 16.45 2.65
N THR A 51 -1.75 16.21 3.68
CA THR A 51 -0.51 16.94 3.93
C THR A 51 0.62 15.95 4.18
N LEU A 52 1.70 16.05 3.40
CA LEU A 52 2.95 15.33 3.62
C LEU A 52 4.03 16.31 4.08
N ARG A 53 4.84 15.89 5.03
CA ARG A 53 6.03 16.60 5.50
C ARG A 53 7.26 15.83 5.09
N MET A 54 8.13 16.49 4.33
CA MET A 54 9.40 15.93 3.90
C MET A 54 10.48 16.15 4.97
N SER A 55 11.50 15.30 4.99
CA SER A 55 12.60 15.36 5.97
C SER A 55 13.49 16.59 5.84
N ASP A 56 13.46 17.26 4.68
CA ASP A 56 14.12 18.54 4.43
C ASP A 56 13.27 19.75 4.84
N GLY A 57 12.06 19.52 5.37
CA GLY A 57 11.12 20.55 5.79
C GLY A 57 10.11 20.97 4.71
N ALA A 58 10.21 20.47 3.47
CA ALA A 58 9.22 20.74 2.44
C ALA A 58 7.84 20.20 2.84
N ARG A 59 6.78 20.91 2.41
CA ARG A 59 5.39 20.54 2.71
C ARG A 59 4.63 20.34 1.41
N CYS A 60 4.19 19.12 1.17
CA CYS A 60 3.32 18.78 0.05
C CYS A 60 1.87 18.73 0.49
N VAL A 61 0.98 19.34 -0.28
CA VAL A 61 -0.46 19.29 -0.04
C VAL A 61 -1.16 18.77 -1.28
N ALA A 62 -2.25 18.05 -1.08
CA ALA A 62 -3.13 17.63 -2.16
C ALA A 62 -4.58 17.68 -1.67
N ASP A 63 -5.43 18.38 -2.40
CA ASP A 63 -6.86 18.44 -2.11
C ASP A 63 -7.58 17.24 -2.76
N ARG A 64 -8.68 16.80 -2.13
CA ARG A 64 -9.49 15.71 -2.65
C ARG A 64 -10.09 16.11 -4.01
N PRO A 65 -9.95 15.30 -5.07
CA PRO A 65 -10.59 15.56 -6.35
C PRO A 65 -12.12 15.60 -6.22
N GLU A 66 -12.77 16.43 -7.03
CA GLU A 66 -14.24 16.52 -7.06
C GLU A 66 -14.89 15.16 -7.40
N GLY A 67 -16.04 14.86 -6.79
CA GLY A 67 -16.79 13.63 -7.02
C GLY A 67 -16.28 12.39 -6.26
N GLN A 68 -15.16 12.47 -5.54
CA GLN A 68 -14.66 11.37 -4.70
C GLN A 68 -15.40 11.35 -3.34
N THR A 69 -16.21 10.32 -3.09
CA THR A 69 -17.03 10.20 -1.87
C THR A 69 -16.38 9.40 -0.74
N GLY A 70 -15.23 8.76 -0.99
CA GLY A 70 -14.52 7.91 -0.03
C GLY A 70 -13.03 8.23 0.05
N GLY A 71 -12.19 7.19 -0.08
CA GLY A 71 -10.77 7.36 -0.30
C GLY A 71 -10.46 7.97 -1.68
N TRP A 72 -9.26 8.51 -1.86
CA TRP A 72 -8.81 9.05 -3.15
C TRP A 72 -7.31 8.85 -3.33
N SER A 73 -6.87 8.97 -4.57
CA SER A 73 -5.47 8.87 -4.96
C SER A 73 -5.08 10.06 -5.81
N GLY A 74 -3.77 10.32 -5.90
CA GLY A 74 -3.25 11.41 -6.71
C GLY A 74 -1.74 11.44 -6.72
N VAL A 75 -1.21 12.56 -7.20
CA VAL A 75 0.23 12.87 -7.14
C VAL A 75 0.34 14.25 -6.52
N THR A 76 1.24 14.44 -5.56
CA THR A 76 1.47 15.77 -4.98
C THR A 76 1.97 16.74 -6.02
N GLN A 77 1.54 17.99 -5.91
CA GLN A 77 1.97 19.10 -6.77
C GLN A 77 2.49 20.24 -5.89
N ASP A 78 3.22 21.18 -6.48
CA ASP A 78 3.59 22.46 -5.88
C ASP A 78 4.46 22.43 -4.59
N CYS A 79 5.19 21.33 -4.36
CA CYS A 79 6.12 21.20 -3.23
C CYS A 79 7.54 20.74 -3.61
N GLY A 80 7.85 20.74 -4.92
CA GLY A 80 9.13 20.25 -5.44
C GLY A 80 9.22 18.73 -5.61
N TYR A 81 8.22 17.98 -5.15
CA TYR A 81 8.16 16.52 -5.25
C TYR A 81 6.84 16.04 -5.88
N ALA A 82 6.95 15.13 -6.85
CA ALA A 82 5.81 14.44 -7.45
C ALA A 82 5.67 13.05 -6.82
N LEU A 83 4.94 12.97 -5.71
CA LEU A 83 4.78 11.74 -4.92
C LEU A 83 3.39 11.14 -5.17
N PRO A 84 3.30 9.95 -5.82
CA PRO A 84 2.05 9.22 -5.92
C PRO A 84 1.55 8.81 -4.54
N PHE A 85 0.25 8.97 -4.30
CA PHE A 85 -0.36 8.62 -3.01
C PHE A 85 -1.76 8.02 -3.17
N THR A 86 -2.18 7.31 -2.12
CA THR A 86 -3.56 6.85 -1.91
C THR A 86 -3.95 7.07 -0.45
N VAL A 87 -5.15 7.61 -0.23
CA VAL A 87 -5.74 7.82 1.10
C VAL A 87 -6.99 6.94 1.22
N ALA A 88 -7.08 6.19 2.31
CA ALA A 88 -8.27 5.43 2.69
C ALA A 88 -8.69 5.77 4.12
N PHE A 89 -9.99 5.79 4.39
CA PHE A 89 -10.52 6.11 5.72
C PHE A 89 -11.22 4.91 6.33
N TYR A 90 -10.97 4.69 7.62
CA TYR A 90 -11.55 3.59 8.38
C TYR A 90 -12.20 4.14 9.64
N GLN A 91 -13.42 3.67 9.93
CA GLN A 91 -14.20 4.08 11.10
C GLN A 91 -13.80 3.29 12.36
N SER A 92 -13.42 2.04 12.15
CA SER A 92 -12.95 1.11 13.15
C SER A 92 -12.16 0.01 12.45
N GLY A 93 -11.35 -0.75 13.19
CA GLY A 93 -10.64 -1.91 12.68
C GLY A 93 -10.72 -3.07 13.66
N THR A 94 -10.80 -4.30 13.14
CA THR A 94 -10.57 -5.49 13.94
C THR A 94 -9.07 -5.64 14.14
N ALA A 95 -8.58 -5.66 15.38
CA ALA A 95 -7.17 -5.92 15.66
C ALA A 95 -6.79 -7.31 15.11
N GLN A 96 -5.83 -7.37 14.18
CA GLN A 96 -5.32 -8.62 13.63
C GLN A 96 -4.02 -9.02 14.33
N ARG A 97 -3.86 -10.34 14.57
CA ARG A 97 -2.82 -10.90 15.45
C ARG A 97 -1.49 -11.21 14.75
N PHE A 98 -1.41 -11.03 13.43
CA PHE A 98 -0.18 -11.23 12.67
C PHE A 98 0.60 -9.90 12.60
N THR A 99 1.42 -9.66 13.62
CA THR A 99 2.29 -8.49 13.71
C THR A 99 3.69 -8.86 13.24
N ILE A 100 3.99 -8.59 11.97
CA ILE A 100 5.38 -8.41 11.51
C ILE A 100 5.54 -6.89 11.46
N GLU A 101 6.14 -6.31 12.52
CA GLU A 101 6.38 -4.87 12.68
C GLU A 101 5.13 -3.98 12.52
N ALA A 102 4.24 -3.98 13.52
CA ALA A 102 3.00 -3.20 13.46
C ALA A 102 3.32 -1.69 13.47
N THR A 103 2.94 -1.01 12.39
CA THR A 103 2.70 0.44 12.44
C THR A 103 1.69 0.70 13.56
N PRO A 104 1.99 1.57 14.54
CA PRO A 104 1.09 1.83 15.66
C PRO A 104 -0.27 2.31 15.14
N VAL A 105 -1.34 1.55 15.42
CA VAL A 105 -2.70 1.97 15.08
C VAL A 105 -3.25 2.79 16.26
N PRO A 106 -3.75 4.01 16.03
CA PRO A 106 -4.38 4.81 17.07
C PRO A 106 -5.56 4.07 17.70
N LEU A 107 -5.58 4.03 19.03
CA LEU A 107 -6.69 3.45 19.79
C LEU A 107 -7.71 4.53 20.17
N GLY A 108 -8.99 4.19 20.07
CA GLY A 108 -10.10 4.99 20.58
C GLY A 108 -10.27 4.84 22.10
N PRO A 109 -11.24 5.56 22.69
CA PRO A 109 -11.52 5.54 24.13
C PRO A 109 -11.90 4.16 24.68
N ASP A 110 -12.37 3.25 23.82
CA ASP A 110 -12.76 1.88 24.13
C ASP A 110 -11.59 0.88 24.02
N GLY A 111 -10.37 1.36 23.78
CA GLY A 111 -9.19 0.53 23.59
C GLY A 111 -9.15 -0.23 22.27
N ARG A 112 -10.06 0.07 21.32
CA ARG A 112 -10.10 -0.53 19.98
C ARG A 112 -9.48 0.41 18.95
N PRO A 113 -9.05 -0.09 17.78
CA PRO A 113 -8.62 0.77 16.68
C PRO A 113 -9.67 1.84 16.36
N GLY A 114 -9.29 3.10 16.55
CA GLY A 114 -10.15 4.25 16.32
C GLY A 114 -10.27 4.62 14.83
N ALA A 115 -11.05 5.67 14.58
CA ALA A 115 -11.18 6.24 13.26
C ALA A 115 -9.84 6.80 12.78
N ARG A 116 -9.41 6.43 11.57
CA ARG A 116 -8.08 6.78 11.03
C ARG A 116 -8.10 6.93 9.52
N ALA A 117 -7.13 7.67 9.02
CA ALA A 117 -6.70 7.64 7.63
C ALA A 117 -5.46 6.75 7.48
N GLU A 118 -5.46 5.87 6.50
CA GLU A 118 -4.29 5.16 6.01
C GLU A 118 -3.82 5.82 4.73
N ILE A 119 -2.56 6.23 4.72
CA ILE A 119 -1.96 7.02 3.65
C ILE A 119 -0.80 6.21 3.10
N PHE A 120 -0.96 5.72 1.88
CA PHE A 120 0.11 5.08 1.15
C PHE A 120 0.80 6.12 0.27
N VAL A 121 2.12 6.24 0.37
CA VAL A 121 2.91 7.15 -0.47
C VAL A 121 4.04 6.37 -1.12
N THR A 122 4.21 6.54 -2.43
CA THR A 122 5.44 6.14 -3.13
C THR A 122 6.42 7.29 -3.01
N ASP A 123 7.43 7.11 -2.17
CA ASP A 123 8.41 8.16 -1.84
C ASP A 123 9.46 8.32 -2.97
N VAL A 124 10.40 9.25 -2.80
CA VAL A 124 11.40 9.61 -3.82
C VAL A 124 12.34 8.46 -4.21
N ASP A 125 12.43 7.43 -3.38
CA ASP A 125 13.19 6.21 -3.66
C ASP A 125 12.36 5.11 -4.36
N GLY A 126 11.11 5.41 -4.72
CA GLY A 126 10.18 4.47 -5.34
C GLY A 126 9.57 3.46 -4.37
N VAL A 127 9.92 3.53 -3.07
CA VAL A 127 9.38 2.61 -2.06
C VAL A 127 8.01 3.10 -1.59
N ARG A 128 7.04 2.19 -1.57
CA ARG A 128 5.70 2.47 -1.05
C ARG A 128 5.67 2.32 0.47
N ARG A 129 5.31 3.39 1.16
CA ARG A 129 5.25 3.49 2.63
C ARG A 129 3.83 3.72 3.10
N LEU A 130 3.47 3.16 4.25
CA LEU A 130 2.19 3.38 4.93
C LEU A 130 2.40 4.34 6.11
N PHE A 131 1.55 5.36 6.18
CA PHE A 131 1.41 6.24 7.32
C PHE A 131 -0.02 6.17 7.85
N ILE A 132 -0.16 6.25 9.17
CA ILE A 132 -1.46 6.21 9.84
C ILE A 132 -1.67 7.54 10.56
N SER A 133 -2.81 8.18 10.27
CA SER A 133 -3.20 9.45 10.89
C SER A 133 -4.55 9.29 11.59
N SER A 134 -4.61 9.63 12.88
CA SER A 134 -5.87 9.61 13.63
C SER A 134 -6.85 10.65 13.09
N LEU A 135 -8.13 10.29 12.97
CA LEU A 135 -9.17 11.26 12.66
C LEU A 135 -9.69 11.91 13.93
N GLY A 136 -9.88 13.23 13.87
CA GLY A 136 -10.42 14.00 14.98
C GLY A 136 -11.91 13.69 15.26
N PRO A 137 -12.43 14.11 16.43
CA PRO A 137 -13.78 13.80 16.88
C PRO A 137 -14.89 14.44 16.03
N ASN A 138 -14.55 15.34 15.11
CA ASN A 138 -15.50 16.04 14.22
C ASN A 138 -15.68 15.35 12.87
N VAL A 139 -14.93 14.28 12.58
CA VAL A 139 -15.15 13.51 11.36
C VAL A 139 -16.41 12.65 11.55
N ARG A 140 -17.32 12.72 10.57
CA ARG A 140 -18.52 11.90 10.50
C ARG A 140 -18.40 11.05 9.25
N PHE A 141 -18.76 9.80 9.37
CA PHE A 141 -18.86 8.92 8.23
C PHE A 141 -20.32 8.71 7.91
N GLU A 142 -20.65 8.81 6.64
CA GLU A 142 -22.00 8.61 6.14
C GLU A 142 -22.01 7.36 5.26
N THR A 143 -23.13 6.64 5.27
CA THR A 143 -23.33 5.54 4.33
C THR A 143 -23.54 6.12 2.94
N ALA A 144 -22.76 5.68 1.95
CA ALA A 144 -22.99 6.09 0.57
C ALA A 144 -24.41 5.68 0.14
N PRO A 145 -25.15 6.52 -0.63
CA PRO A 145 -26.43 6.15 -1.18
C PRO A 145 -26.30 4.85 -1.97
N GLN A 146 -27.13 3.85 -1.68
CA GLN A 146 -27.23 2.66 -2.52
C GLN A 146 -27.98 3.09 -3.79
N GLY A 147 -27.24 3.21 -4.90
CA GLY A 147 -27.82 3.42 -6.23
C GLY A 147 -28.44 2.15 -6.78
#